data_AF-A0A7C3BRC9-F1
#
_entry.id   AF-A0A7C3BRC9-F1
#
_cell.length_a   1.000
_cell.length_b   1.000
_cell.length_c   1.000
_cell.angle_alpha   90.00
_cell.angle_beta   90.00
_cell.angle_gamma   90.00
#
_symmetry.space_group_name_H-M   'P 1'
#
loop_
_entity.id
_entity.type
_entity.pdbx_description
1 polymer ?
#
loop_
_entity_poly.entity_id
_entity_poly.type
_entity_poly.pdbx_seq_one_letter_code
_entity_poly.pdbx_strand_id
1 'polypeptide(L)'
;EEGRITIEKAADLVGGLITLFGRREQCAQVIMREAIQTNKISNITLGGLTRGGGDACNELTALFLHMVGLLRYAEPHFSFTWHDGIPRWAMRKAIDTNKVTGAGHPQFLNGDSVTAFFVERGVPVEDARDHAYLGCSYAHPKNQGYHCKAISYVSLPLLLDITLHNGVSPMTGKKIGIETGDPRDFKTFDELFAALEKQVAFQLKAYIQRNLVAHRTELNTWRVPLHSTFSTGCLENGYDIMMGGQFANPADHPVWDVIDRGYIPAGDSLTAIKKLVYDEKKLTMDELLEALDSNFDSERGNEIRRMCLNAPKYGNDIDEADKMVRTVGKIIPQLLESEKTPFGSKYTVIRQGLTWHYFGGKGVGASPDGRQAGKPLADASLSPTQGADKNGPTAVCNSAIKADFKDARVAVLNQKFPRALFENSEFAERVIDFTETFMRNGGTHIQYNILDADTLRKARENPEQYRDLIVRVAGYSAYFVLLAPEVQDEIIARTEQTL
;
A
#
# COMPACT_ATOMS: atom_id res chain seq x y z
N GLU A 1 3.78 -26.34 -30.66
CA GLU A 1 2.99 -27.31 -31.46
C GLU A 1 3.19 -27.14 -32.95
N GLU A 2 2.90 -25.99 -33.56
CA GLU A 2 3.10 -25.76 -35.01
C GLU A 2 4.57 -25.51 -35.46
N GLY A 3 5.55 -25.66 -34.57
CA GLY A 3 6.97 -25.42 -34.89
C GLY A 3 7.36 -23.98 -35.25
N ARG A 4 6.45 -23.00 -35.07
CA ARG A 4 6.64 -21.59 -35.46
C ARG A 4 7.64 -20.82 -34.59
N ILE A 5 7.90 -21.28 -33.36
CA ILE A 5 8.73 -20.57 -32.39
C ILE A 5 9.47 -21.57 -31.50
N THR A 6 10.74 -21.30 -31.22
CA THR A 6 11.53 -22.03 -30.21
C THR A 6 11.45 -21.33 -28.86
N ILE A 7 11.82 -22.00 -27.77
CA ILE A 7 11.81 -21.39 -26.44
C ILE A 7 12.80 -20.22 -26.35
N GLU A 8 13.94 -20.30 -27.02
CA GLU A 8 14.94 -19.22 -27.08
C GLU A 8 14.37 -18.01 -27.81
N LYS A 9 13.63 -18.24 -28.91
CA LYS A 9 13.00 -17.12 -29.63
C LYS A 9 11.86 -16.50 -28.83
N ALA A 10 11.09 -17.31 -28.10
CA ALA A 10 10.08 -16.81 -27.17
C ALA A 10 10.72 -15.98 -26.04
N ALA A 11 11.83 -16.45 -25.47
CA ALA A 11 12.60 -15.74 -24.44
C ALA A 11 13.09 -14.38 -24.93
N ASP A 12 13.64 -14.33 -26.14
CA ASP A 12 14.08 -13.08 -26.81
C ASP A 12 12.91 -12.09 -26.98
N LEU A 13 11.75 -12.56 -27.46
CA LEU A 13 10.56 -11.71 -27.61
C LEU A 13 10.03 -11.20 -26.26
N VAL A 14 9.94 -12.06 -25.25
CA VAL A 14 9.53 -11.69 -23.89
C VAL A 14 10.53 -10.68 -23.32
N GLY A 15 11.83 -10.91 -23.47
CA GLY A 15 12.85 -9.97 -23.01
C GLY A 15 12.79 -8.62 -23.72
N GLY A 16 12.52 -8.61 -25.03
CA GLY A 16 12.26 -7.41 -25.81
C GLY A 16 11.03 -6.64 -25.29
N LEU A 17 9.93 -7.33 -25.01
CA LEU A 17 8.71 -6.74 -24.45
C LEU A 17 8.99 -6.07 -23.09
N ILE A 18 9.61 -6.79 -22.16
CA ILE A 18 9.98 -6.29 -20.83
C ILE A 18 10.85 -5.03 -20.97
N THR A 19 11.85 -5.08 -21.86
CA THR A 19 12.74 -3.94 -22.13
C THR A 19 11.99 -2.73 -22.69
N LEU A 20 11.05 -2.95 -23.61
CA LEU A 20 10.25 -1.86 -24.20
C LEU A 20 9.36 -1.18 -23.14
N PHE A 21 8.74 -1.95 -22.25
CA PHE A 21 7.97 -1.38 -21.14
C PHE A 21 8.86 -0.61 -20.17
N GLY A 22 10.02 -1.16 -19.78
CA GLY A 22 10.95 -0.49 -18.86
C GLY A 22 11.55 0.82 -19.39
N ARG A 23 11.57 1.00 -20.72
CA ARG A 23 12.05 2.23 -21.38
C ARG A 23 11.03 3.35 -21.48
N ARG A 24 9.73 3.10 -21.22
CA ARG A 24 8.72 4.17 -21.27
C ARG A 24 9.02 5.20 -20.21
N GLU A 25 8.92 6.48 -20.52
CA GLU A 25 9.05 7.58 -19.55
C GLU A 25 7.72 8.35 -19.49
N GLN A 26 7.31 8.77 -18.29
CA GLN A 26 6.21 9.70 -18.14
C GLN A 26 6.70 10.99 -17.45
N CYS A 27 6.38 12.12 -18.06
CA CYS A 27 6.70 13.43 -17.51
C CYS A 27 5.80 13.73 -16.32
N ALA A 28 6.32 13.51 -15.10
CA ALA A 28 5.61 13.84 -13.87
C ALA A 28 5.78 15.32 -13.50
N GLN A 29 4.71 15.93 -12.97
CA GLN A 29 4.77 17.23 -12.31
C GLN A 29 5.56 17.14 -10.99
N VAL A 30 6.05 18.27 -10.48
CA VAL A 30 6.96 18.34 -9.31
C VAL A 30 6.43 17.55 -8.11
N ILE A 31 5.17 17.78 -7.72
CA ILE A 31 4.55 17.11 -6.57
C ILE A 31 4.49 15.58 -6.76
N MET A 32 4.21 15.11 -7.98
CA MET A 32 4.19 13.67 -8.28
C MET A 32 5.58 13.05 -8.17
N ARG A 33 6.64 13.77 -8.59
CA ARG A 33 8.02 13.30 -8.43
C ARG A 33 8.39 13.14 -6.96
N GLU A 34 7.98 14.08 -6.11
CA GLU A 34 8.27 14.03 -4.67
C GLU A 34 7.46 12.95 -3.93
N ALA A 35 6.18 12.79 -4.28
CA ALA A 35 5.27 11.89 -3.58
C ALA A 35 5.38 10.42 -4.03
N ILE A 36 5.83 10.16 -5.27
CA ILE A 36 5.86 8.82 -5.86
C ILE A 36 7.30 8.33 -6.11
N GLN A 37 8.26 9.23 -6.37
CA GLN A 37 9.68 8.94 -6.65
C GLN A 37 9.91 7.83 -7.70
N THR A 38 8.92 7.61 -8.56
CA THR A 38 9.05 6.98 -9.87
C THR A 38 8.19 7.77 -10.85
N ASN A 39 8.62 7.79 -12.11
CA ASN A 39 7.87 8.39 -13.20
C ASN A 39 6.95 7.39 -13.90
N LYS A 40 6.91 6.13 -13.44
CA LYS A 40 6.32 5.03 -14.20
C LYS A 40 5.81 3.95 -13.26
N ILE A 41 4.61 3.44 -13.51
CA ILE A 41 4.09 2.29 -12.76
C ILE A 41 3.28 1.44 -13.75
N SER A 42 3.98 0.70 -14.62
CA SER A 42 3.37 -0.32 -15.46
C SER A 42 3.42 -1.67 -14.76
N ASN A 43 2.39 -2.50 -14.92
CA ASN A 43 2.31 -3.79 -14.26
C ASN A 43 2.04 -4.90 -15.27
N ILE A 44 2.70 -6.04 -15.09
CA ILE A 44 2.41 -7.30 -15.77
C ILE A 44 1.96 -8.30 -14.71
N THR A 45 0.71 -8.76 -14.83
CA THR A 45 0.11 -9.74 -13.92
C THR A 45 0.37 -11.15 -14.45
N LEU A 46 0.81 -12.04 -13.57
CA LEU A 46 1.14 -13.44 -13.84
C LEU A 46 0.38 -14.35 -12.87
N GLY A 47 0.06 -15.57 -13.29
CA GLY A 47 -0.64 -16.55 -12.45
C GLY A 47 -2.13 -16.23 -12.30
N GLY A 48 -2.72 -16.59 -11.16
CA GLY A 48 -4.13 -16.39 -10.86
C GLY A 48 -5.04 -17.48 -11.41
N LEU A 49 -6.30 -17.13 -11.64
CA LEU A 49 -7.33 -18.04 -12.12
C LEU A 49 -7.71 -17.73 -13.56
N THR A 50 -8.05 -18.78 -14.30
CA THR A 50 -8.81 -18.64 -15.55
C THR A 50 -10.23 -18.16 -15.22
N ARG A 51 -10.93 -17.60 -16.21
CA ARG A 51 -12.38 -17.26 -16.09
C ARG A 51 -13.21 -18.44 -15.57
N GLY A 52 -12.86 -19.67 -15.95
CA GLY A 52 -13.50 -20.90 -15.50
C GLY A 52 -13.19 -21.31 -14.06
N GLY A 53 -12.21 -20.69 -13.40
CA GLY A 53 -11.82 -20.98 -12.02
C GLY A 53 -10.73 -22.04 -11.86
N GLY A 54 -10.12 -22.51 -12.96
CA GLY A 54 -8.89 -23.33 -12.89
C GLY A 54 -7.64 -22.45 -12.80
N ASP A 55 -6.51 -23.02 -12.34
CA ASP A 55 -5.21 -22.33 -12.31
C ASP A 55 -4.82 -21.80 -13.71
N ALA A 56 -4.29 -20.57 -13.75
CA ALA A 56 -3.83 -19.93 -14.99
C ALA A 56 -2.31 -20.05 -15.23
N CYS A 57 -1.55 -20.66 -14.32
CA CYS A 57 -0.10 -20.81 -14.49
C CYS A 57 0.23 -21.77 -15.65
N ASN A 58 1.16 -21.36 -16.51
CA ASN A 58 1.57 -22.13 -17.68
C ASN A 58 3.05 -21.88 -18.03
N GLU A 59 3.53 -22.46 -19.14
CA GLU A 59 4.92 -22.33 -19.60
C GLU A 59 5.33 -20.86 -19.82
N LEU A 60 4.40 -20.01 -20.28
CA LEU A 60 4.68 -18.58 -20.47
C LEU A 60 4.84 -17.87 -19.12
N THR A 61 4.09 -18.27 -18.08
CA THR A 61 4.32 -17.80 -16.70
C THR A 61 5.76 -18.10 -16.25
N ALA A 62 6.24 -19.33 -16.45
CA ALA A 62 7.60 -19.71 -16.10
C ALA A 62 8.65 -18.92 -16.89
N LEU A 63 8.39 -18.69 -18.19
CA LEU A 63 9.27 -17.92 -19.07
C LEU A 63 9.37 -16.45 -18.64
N PHE A 64 8.25 -15.79 -18.34
CA PHE A 64 8.26 -14.42 -17.80
C PHE A 64 9.06 -14.36 -16.51
N LEU A 65 8.80 -15.24 -15.54
CA LEU A 65 9.54 -15.27 -14.28
C LEU A 65 11.04 -15.51 -14.49
N HIS A 66 11.42 -16.36 -15.46
CA HIS A 66 12.81 -16.57 -15.83
C HIS A 66 13.44 -15.30 -16.42
N MET A 67 12.78 -14.65 -17.38
CA MET A 67 13.29 -13.43 -18.02
C MET A 67 13.39 -12.27 -17.04
N VAL A 68 12.47 -12.14 -16.09
CA VAL A 68 12.55 -11.14 -15.00
C VAL A 68 13.81 -11.34 -14.16
N GLY A 69 14.12 -12.59 -13.80
CA GLY A 69 15.32 -12.91 -13.04
C GLY A 69 16.63 -12.67 -13.81
N LEU A 70 16.61 -12.84 -15.13
CA LEU A 70 17.75 -12.55 -16.00
C LEU A 70 17.97 -11.04 -16.21
N LEU A 71 16.90 -10.32 -16.54
CA LEU A 71 16.98 -8.90 -16.91
C LEU A 71 17.15 -7.98 -15.71
N ARG A 72 16.51 -8.31 -14.58
CA ARG A 72 16.57 -7.56 -13.31
C ARG A 72 16.36 -6.06 -13.50
N TYR A 73 15.34 -5.68 -14.26
CA TYR A 73 14.94 -4.28 -14.33
C TYR A 73 14.05 -3.90 -13.14
N ALA A 74 14.14 -2.63 -12.74
CA ALA A 74 13.22 -2.05 -11.77
C ALA A 74 11.79 -1.96 -12.31
N GLU A 75 11.63 -2.00 -13.63
CA GLU A 75 10.35 -1.88 -14.33
C GLU A 75 10.30 -2.69 -15.65
N PRO A 76 9.10 -3.10 -16.13
CA PRO A 76 7.78 -2.94 -15.47
C PRO A 76 7.70 -3.74 -14.16
N HIS A 77 6.67 -3.48 -13.36
CA HIS A 77 6.40 -4.29 -12.16
C HIS A 77 5.77 -5.61 -12.54
N PHE A 78 6.09 -6.64 -11.77
CA PHE A 78 5.53 -7.97 -11.95
C PHE A 78 4.73 -8.35 -10.72
N SER A 79 3.46 -8.70 -10.94
CA SER A 79 2.55 -9.23 -9.94
C SER A 79 2.35 -10.71 -10.17
N PHE A 80 2.47 -11.51 -9.11
CA PHE A 80 2.14 -12.93 -9.12
C PHE A 80 0.88 -13.16 -8.28
N THR A 81 -0.20 -13.54 -8.95
CA THR A 81 -1.51 -13.72 -8.35
C THR A 81 -1.63 -15.14 -7.79
N TRP A 82 -1.70 -15.22 -6.47
CA TRP A 82 -1.89 -16.44 -5.70
C TRP A 82 -3.37 -16.84 -5.64
N HIS A 83 -3.65 -18.14 -5.58
CA HIS A 83 -4.95 -18.72 -5.22
C HIS A 83 -4.72 -20.05 -4.49
N ASP A 84 -5.74 -20.56 -3.79
CA ASP A 84 -5.63 -21.72 -2.89
C ASP A 84 -5.15 -23.02 -3.57
N GLY A 85 -5.33 -23.12 -4.89
CA GLY A 85 -4.94 -24.25 -5.73
C GLY A 85 -3.69 -24.02 -6.57
N ILE A 86 -2.90 -22.98 -6.30
CA ILE A 86 -1.74 -22.64 -7.14
C ILE A 86 -0.69 -23.76 -7.12
N PRO A 87 -0.12 -24.17 -8.27
CA PRO A 87 0.81 -25.28 -8.29
C PRO A 87 2.16 -24.89 -7.66
N ARG A 88 2.72 -25.81 -6.85
CA ARG A 88 3.95 -25.58 -6.10
C ARG A 88 5.13 -25.14 -6.95
N TRP A 89 5.24 -25.67 -8.19
CA TRP A 89 6.31 -25.28 -9.11
C TRP A 89 6.28 -23.78 -9.44
N ALA A 90 5.08 -23.19 -9.54
CA ALA A 90 4.92 -21.78 -9.89
C ALA A 90 5.30 -20.87 -8.72
N MET A 91 4.88 -21.23 -7.50
CA MET A 91 5.30 -20.55 -6.27
C MET A 91 6.82 -20.62 -6.05
N ARG A 92 7.43 -21.81 -6.24
CA ARG A 92 8.90 -21.96 -6.23
C ARG A 92 9.54 -21.02 -7.23
N LYS A 93 9.09 -21.06 -8.48
CA LYS A 93 9.67 -20.25 -9.54
C LYS A 93 9.56 -18.75 -9.25
N ALA A 94 8.44 -18.30 -8.69
CA ALA A 94 8.23 -16.91 -8.31
C ALA A 94 9.17 -16.47 -7.17
N ILE A 95 9.33 -17.29 -6.13
CA ILE A 95 10.26 -17.01 -5.02
C ILE A 95 11.73 -17.06 -5.47
N ASP A 96 12.11 -18.00 -6.34
CA ASP A 96 13.46 -18.04 -6.91
C ASP A 96 13.76 -16.79 -7.74
N THR A 97 12.80 -16.32 -8.54
CA THR A 97 12.91 -15.05 -9.27
C THR A 97 13.02 -13.87 -8.31
N ASN A 98 12.23 -13.84 -7.23
CA ASN A 98 12.29 -12.80 -6.20
C ASN A 98 13.66 -12.75 -5.51
N LYS A 99 14.20 -13.91 -5.13
CA LYS A 99 15.54 -14.07 -4.58
C LYS A 99 16.62 -13.53 -5.52
N VAL A 100 16.54 -13.87 -6.82
CA VAL A 100 17.55 -13.46 -7.81
C VAL A 100 17.51 -11.96 -8.07
N THR A 101 16.31 -11.37 -8.12
CA THR A 101 16.16 -9.93 -8.32
C THR A 101 16.51 -9.14 -7.06
N GLY A 102 16.27 -9.69 -5.86
CA GLY A 102 16.52 -9.04 -4.57
C GLY A 102 15.56 -7.88 -4.25
N ALA A 103 14.81 -7.41 -5.25
CA ALA A 103 14.06 -6.17 -5.23
C ALA A 103 12.54 -6.37 -5.35
N GLY A 104 12.03 -7.50 -4.86
CA GLY A 104 10.60 -7.74 -4.71
C GLY A 104 9.83 -8.01 -6.00
N HIS A 105 10.49 -8.47 -7.06
CA HIS A 105 9.85 -8.95 -8.28
C HIS A 105 9.81 -10.49 -8.34
N PRO A 106 8.62 -11.13 -8.45
CA PRO A 106 7.30 -10.51 -8.40
C PRO A 106 6.87 -10.18 -6.97
N GLN A 107 5.89 -9.27 -6.84
CA GLN A 107 5.08 -9.15 -5.62
C GLN A 107 3.98 -10.22 -5.62
N PHE A 108 3.48 -10.62 -4.46
CA PHE A 108 2.46 -11.66 -4.32
C PHE A 108 1.14 -11.05 -3.92
N LEU A 109 0.08 -11.33 -4.67
CA LEU A 109 -1.28 -10.84 -4.40
C LEU A 109 -2.25 -11.98 -4.26
N ASN A 110 -3.21 -11.86 -3.35
CA ASN A 110 -4.23 -12.88 -3.13
C ASN A 110 -5.39 -12.69 -4.11
N GLY A 111 -5.39 -13.47 -5.19
CA GLY A 111 -6.43 -13.45 -6.21
C GLY A 111 -7.80 -13.90 -5.69
N ASP A 112 -7.85 -14.81 -4.71
CA ASP A 112 -9.11 -15.24 -4.10
C ASP A 112 -9.76 -14.10 -3.33
N SER A 113 -8.96 -13.36 -2.55
CA SER A 113 -9.45 -12.17 -1.84
C SER A 113 -9.95 -11.09 -2.79
N VAL A 114 -9.23 -10.83 -3.89
CA VAL A 114 -9.62 -9.82 -4.88
C VAL A 114 -10.89 -10.24 -5.63
N THR A 115 -10.99 -11.52 -6.01
CA THR A 115 -12.18 -12.10 -6.63
C THR A 115 -13.38 -11.94 -5.70
N ALA A 116 -13.25 -12.34 -4.44
CA ALA A 116 -14.31 -12.23 -3.44
C ALA A 116 -14.78 -10.77 -3.26
N PHE A 117 -13.84 -9.82 -3.19
CA PHE A 117 -14.15 -8.39 -3.07
C PHE A 117 -15.07 -7.90 -4.19
N PHE A 118 -14.77 -8.27 -5.45
CA PHE A 118 -15.53 -7.84 -6.61
C PHE A 118 -16.89 -8.55 -6.72
N VAL A 119 -16.93 -9.86 -6.41
CA VAL A 119 -18.19 -10.64 -6.38
C VAL A 119 -19.16 -10.06 -5.35
N GLU A 120 -18.69 -9.73 -4.15
CA GLU A 120 -19.50 -9.08 -3.10
C GLU A 120 -20.14 -7.75 -3.59
N ARG A 121 -19.52 -7.11 -4.58
CA ARG A 121 -19.95 -5.83 -5.16
C ARG A 121 -20.69 -6.00 -6.49
N GLY A 122 -21.10 -7.22 -6.83
CA GLY A 122 -21.98 -7.50 -7.96
C GLY A 122 -21.26 -7.71 -9.30
N VAL A 123 -19.94 -7.86 -9.30
CA VAL A 123 -19.20 -8.27 -10.50
C VAL A 123 -19.42 -9.77 -10.73
N PRO A 124 -19.74 -10.22 -11.96
CA PRO A 124 -19.80 -11.64 -12.29
C PRO A 124 -18.50 -12.36 -11.93
N VAL A 125 -18.60 -13.58 -11.41
CA VAL A 125 -17.45 -14.32 -10.86
C VAL A 125 -16.39 -14.60 -11.92
N GLU A 126 -16.80 -14.87 -13.16
CA GLU A 126 -15.93 -15.09 -14.31
C GLU A 126 -15.10 -13.85 -14.67
N ASP A 127 -15.67 -12.67 -14.48
CA ASP A 127 -14.97 -11.41 -14.68
C ASP A 127 -14.05 -11.16 -13.48
N ALA A 128 -14.58 -11.25 -12.26
CA ALA A 128 -13.81 -11.04 -11.03
C ALA A 128 -12.56 -11.96 -10.93
N ARG A 129 -12.60 -13.18 -11.48
CA ARG A 129 -11.44 -14.09 -11.58
C ARG A 129 -10.38 -13.62 -12.57
N ASP A 130 -10.81 -12.95 -13.64
CA ASP A 130 -10.00 -12.40 -14.73
C ASP A 130 -9.53 -10.96 -14.42
N HIS A 131 -9.33 -10.67 -13.13
CA HIS A 131 -8.83 -9.39 -12.67
C HIS A 131 -7.36 -9.21 -13.03
N ALA A 132 -6.94 -7.95 -13.18
CA ALA A 132 -5.54 -7.58 -13.30
C ALA A 132 -5.24 -6.39 -12.38
N TYR A 133 -3.96 -6.02 -12.30
CA TYR A 133 -3.51 -4.93 -11.44
C TYR A 133 -2.92 -3.80 -12.27
N LEU A 134 -3.35 -2.58 -12.01
CA LEU A 134 -2.76 -1.35 -12.54
C LEU A 134 -1.70 -0.83 -11.56
N GLY A 135 -0.59 -0.38 -12.11
CA GLY A 135 0.48 0.22 -11.31
C GLY A 135 1.02 -0.68 -10.22
N CYS A 136 0.89 -0.21 -8.98
CA CYS A 136 1.40 -0.87 -7.78
C CYS A 136 0.67 -2.20 -7.56
N SER A 137 -0.60 -2.11 -7.17
CA SER A 137 -1.45 -3.25 -6.82
C SER A 137 -2.93 -2.89 -6.99
N TYR A 138 -3.23 -1.99 -7.94
CA TYR A 138 -4.57 -1.45 -8.11
C TYR A 138 -5.45 -2.43 -8.90
N ALA A 139 -6.14 -3.33 -8.20
CA ALA A 139 -6.97 -4.35 -8.82
C ALA A 139 -8.12 -3.72 -9.63
N HIS A 140 -8.44 -4.29 -10.77
CA HIS A 140 -9.66 -4.01 -11.53
C HIS A 140 -10.31 -5.32 -11.96
N PRO A 141 -11.66 -5.37 -12.05
CA PRO A 141 -12.40 -6.62 -12.12
C PRO A 141 -12.30 -7.33 -13.47
N LYS A 142 -11.67 -6.76 -14.49
CA LYS A 142 -11.57 -7.35 -15.84
C LYS A 142 -10.25 -6.98 -16.49
N ASN A 143 -9.54 -7.91 -17.11
CA ASN A 143 -8.33 -7.66 -17.86
C ASN A 143 -8.57 -6.97 -19.22
N GLN A 144 -9.28 -5.84 -19.21
CA GLN A 144 -9.63 -5.00 -20.36
C GLN A 144 -9.50 -3.52 -19.97
N GLY A 145 -9.62 -2.60 -20.93
CA GLY A 145 -9.63 -1.17 -20.63
C GLY A 145 -10.73 -0.84 -19.60
N TYR A 146 -10.33 -0.36 -18.42
CA TYR A 146 -11.22 -0.14 -17.30
C TYR A 146 -10.94 1.20 -16.65
N HIS A 147 -11.98 1.99 -16.40
CA HIS A 147 -11.81 3.29 -15.75
C HIS A 147 -11.73 3.15 -14.23
N CYS A 148 -10.62 3.60 -13.68
CA CYS A 148 -10.35 3.64 -12.25
C CYS A 148 -9.88 5.03 -11.84
N LYS A 149 -10.36 5.52 -10.70
CA LYS A 149 -10.02 6.86 -10.19
C LYS A 149 -9.76 6.82 -8.70
N ALA A 150 -8.55 7.19 -8.30
CA ALA A 150 -8.28 7.60 -6.93
C ALA A 150 -8.78 9.03 -6.72
N ILE A 151 -9.78 9.21 -5.86
CA ILE A 151 -10.39 10.53 -5.65
C ILE A 151 -9.77 11.28 -4.47
N SER A 152 -9.23 10.59 -3.46
CA SER A 152 -8.66 11.28 -2.30
C SER A 152 -7.51 10.54 -1.68
N TYR A 153 -6.64 11.29 -0.99
CA TYR A 153 -5.58 10.78 -0.13
C TYR A 153 -5.83 11.34 1.28
N VAL A 154 -6.25 10.49 2.21
CA VAL A 154 -6.59 10.88 3.59
C VAL A 154 -5.48 10.43 4.54
N SER A 155 -4.82 11.40 5.17
CA SER A 155 -3.75 11.15 6.16
C SER A 155 -4.33 11.07 7.56
N LEU A 156 -4.48 9.86 8.10
CA LEU A 156 -4.98 9.67 9.47
C LEU A 156 -4.04 10.21 10.56
N PRO A 157 -2.70 10.13 10.44
CA PRO A 157 -1.79 10.77 11.38
C PRO A 157 -1.95 12.29 11.41
N LEU A 158 -2.15 12.94 10.26
CA LEU A 158 -2.42 14.38 10.20
C LEU A 158 -3.75 14.71 10.87
N LEU A 159 -4.78 13.90 10.64
CA LEU A 159 -6.09 14.12 11.23
C LEU A 159 -6.08 13.93 12.75
N LEU A 160 -5.31 12.96 13.26
CA LEU A 160 -5.06 12.82 14.70
C LEU A 160 -4.27 14.02 15.24
N ASP A 161 -3.22 14.45 14.55
CA ASP A 161 -2.41 15.60 14.93
C ASP A 161 -3.27 16.87 15.07
N ILE A 162 -4.10 17.20 14.08
CA ILE A 162 -5.02 18.35 14.22
C ILE A 162 -6.15 18.11 15.22
N THR A 163 -6.56 16.86 15.49
CA THR A 163 -7.52 16.57 16.57
C THR A 163 -6.93 16.97 17.92
N LEU A 164 -5.65 16.63 18.14
CA LEU A 164 -4.88 17.00 19.33
C LEU A 164 -4.60 18.50 19.44
N HIS A 165 -4.83 19.26 18.37
CA HIS A 165 -4.63 20.70 18.31
C HIS A 165 -5.90 21.45 17.88
N ASN A 166 -7.08 20.88 18.17
CA ASN A 166 -8.40 21.50 17.96
C ASN A 166 -8.61 22.11 16.54
N GLY A 167 -8.15 21.38 15.52
CA GLY A 167 -8.27 21.73 14.10
C GLY A 167 -7.11 22.52 13.50
N VAL A 168 -6.08 22.85 14.30
CA VAL A 168 -4.89 23.60 13.85
C VAL A 168 -3.74 22.64 13.57
N SER A 169 -3.06 22.82 12.44
CA SER A 169 -1.83 22.07 12.15
C SER A 169 -0.65 22.67 12.93
N PRO A 170 0.00 21.92 13.84
CA PRO A 170 1.16 22.44 14.59
C PRO A 170 2.34 22.73 13.64
N MET A 171 2.45 21.98 12.54
CA MET A 171 3.50 22.19 11.52
C MET A 171 3.38 23.52 10.76
N THR A 172 2.19 24.10 10.66
CA THR A 172 1.95 25.28 9.80
C THR A 172 1.25 26.45 10.50
N GLY A 173 0.70 26.24 11.71
CA GLY A 173 -0.15 27.20 12.41
C GLY A 173 -1.50 27.45 11.74
N LYS A 174 -1.83 26.76 10.64
CA LYS A 174 -3.07 26.98 9.89
C LYS A 174 -4.19 26.11 10.44
N LYS A 175 -5.38 26.69 10.58
CA LYS A 175 -6.62 25.97 10.84
C LYS A 175 -7.04 25.23 9.57
N ILE A 176 -6.89 23.90 9.57
CA ILE A 176 -7.21 23.03 8.43
C ILE A 176 -8.29 22.00 8.75
N GLY A 177 -8.65 21.85 10.03
CA GLY A 177 -9.77 21.04 10.51
C GLY A 177 -10.87 21.89 11.16
N ILE A 178 -11.77 21.21 11.85
CA ILE A 178 -12.85 21.82 12.66
C ILE A 178 -12.45 21.90 14.12
N GLU A 179 -13.18 22.68 14.92
CA GLU A 179 -13.00 22.69 16.38
C GLU A 179 -13.78 21.50 16.97
N THR A 180 -13.06 20.57 17.57
CA THR A 180 -13.61 19.36 18.20
C THR A 180 -13.54 19.39 19.73
N GLY A 181 -12.98 20.46 20.31
CA GLY A 181 -12.71 20.62 21.74
C GLY A 181 -11.22 20.56 22.06
N ASP A 182 -10.83 21.14 23.19
CA ASP A 182 -9.46 21.00 23.71
C ASP A 182 -9.27 19.56 24.24
N PRO A 183 -8.27 18.81 23.77
CA PRO A 183 -8.03 17.45 24.24
C PRO A 183 -7.79 17.32 25.74
N ARG A 184 -7.34 18.39 26.41
CA ARG A 184 -7.18 18.45 27.87
C ARG A 184 -8.51 18.30 28.61
N ASP A 185 -9.61 18.66 27.95
CA ASP A 185 -10.95 18.57 28.52
C ASP A 185 -11.60 17.20 28.34
N PHE A 186 -11.10 16.36 27.42
CA PHE A 186 -11.64 15.01 27.19
C PHE A 186 -11.38 14.09 28.39
N LYS A 187 -12.45 13.66 29.06
CA LYS A 187 -12.39 12.85 30.29
C LYS A 187 -12.23 11.36 30.01
N THR A 188 -12.58 10.94 28.80
CA THR A 188 -12.50 9.54 28.37
C THR A 188 -11.78 9.43 27.03
N PHE A 189 -11.20 8.26 26.75
CA PHE A 189 -10.62 7.97 25.45
C PHE A 189 -11.67 8.05 24.33
N ASP A 190 -12.91 7.64 24.62
CA ASP A 190 -14.00 7.65 23.64
C ASP A 190 -14.37 9.07 23.19
N GLU A 191 -14.25 10.07 24.07
CA GLU A 191 -14.42 11.48 23.70
C GLU A 191 -13.35 11.95 22.70
N LEU A 192 -12.08 11.58 22.93
CA LEU A 192 -10.98 11.85 21.99
C LEU A 192 -11.20 11.12 20.66
N PHE A 193 -11.59 9.85 20.70
CA PHE A 193 -11.83 9.07 19.49
C PHE A 193 -12.99 9.65 18.67
N ALA A 194 -14.09 10.05 19.33
CA ALA A 194 -15.21 10.72 18.69
C ALA A 194 -14.81 12.09 18.09
N ALA A 195 -13.87 12.80 18.71
CA ALA A 195 -13.30 14.02 18.14
C ALA A 195 -12.53 13.73 16.83
N LEU A 196 -11.72 12.66 16.80
CA LEU A 196 -11.04 12.21 15.59
C LEU A 196 -12.04 11.83 14.48
N GLU A 197 -13.07 11.05 14.79
CA GLU A 197 -14.11 10.67 13.81
C GLU A 197 -14.77 11.89 13.17
N LYS A 198 -15.05 12.94 13.95
CA LYS A 198 -15.58 14.22 13.43
C LYS A 198 -14.60 14.91 12.47
N GLN A 199 -13.30 14.93 12.79
CA GLN A 199 -12.29 15.48 11.87
C GLN A 199 -12.21 14.68 10.56
N VAL A 200 -12.23 13.35 10.65
CA VAL A 200 -12.21 12.45 9.48
C VAL A 200 -13.44 12.66 8.61
N ALA A 201 -14.63 12.70 9.21
CA ALA A 201 -15.88 12.93 8.48
C ALA A 201 -15.90 14.29 7.77
N PHE A 202 -15.46 15.36 8.43
CA PHE A 202 -15.33 16.68 7.83
C PHE A 202 -14.42 16.66 6.60
N GLN A 203 -13.23 16.08 6.75
CA GLN A 203 -12.23 16.06 5.68
C GLN A 203 -12.67 15.17 4.49
N LEU A 204 -13.25 14.00 4.78
CA LEU A 204 -13.74 13.08 3.76
C LEU A 204 -14.83 13.72 2.90
N LYS A 205 -15.81 14.39 3.53
CA LYS A 205 -16.87 15.13 2.83
C LYS A 205 -16.29 16.20 1.90
N ALA A 206 -15.30 16.96 2.38
CA ALA A 206 -14.64 18.00 1.59
C ALA A 206 -13.88 17.41 0.38
N TYR A 207 -13.29 16.21 0.52
CA TYR A 207 -12.64 15.53 -0.60
C TYR A 207 -13.63 15.02 -1.65
N ILE A 208 -14.72 14.39 -1.22
CA ILE A 208 -15.76 13.90 -2.13
C ILE A 208 -16.34 15.07 -2.93
N GLN A 209 -16.71 16.17 -2.26
CA GLN A 209 -17.24 17.37 -2.93
C GLN A 209 -16.28 17.95 -3.97
N ARG A 210 -14.99 18.08 -3.63
CA ARG A 210 -13.96 18.57 -4.57
C ARG A 210 -13.84 17.67 -5.81
N ASN A 211 -13.93 16.35 -5.64
CA ASN A 211 -13.86 15.41 -6.75
C ASN A 211 -15.09 15.44 -7.65
N LEU A 212 -16.28 15.62 -7.07
CA LEU A 212 -17.50 15.79 -7.86
C LEU A 212 -17.41 17.04 -8.75
N VAL A 213 -16.84 18.14 -8.24
CA VAL A 213 -16.58 19.35 -9.04
C VAL A 213 -15.55 19.04 -10.13
N ALA A 214 -14.40 18.44 -9.78
CA ALA A 214 -13.35 18.11 -10.74
C ALA A 214 -13.86 17.19 -11.85
N HIS A 215 -14.63 16.16 -11.52
CA HIS A 215 -15.18 15.23 -12.50
C HIS A 215 -16.16 15.93 -13.47
N ARG A 216 -17.05 16.80 -12.97
CA ARG A 216 -17.93 17.59 -13.84
C ARG A 216 -17.14 18.47 -14.82
N THR A 217 -15.98 18.98 -14.41
CA THR A 217 -15.08 19.72 -15.30
C THR A 217 -14.34 18.82 -16.29
N GLU A 218 -13.83 17.66 -15.85
CA GLU A 218 -13.16 16.66 -16.70
C GLU A 218 -14.05 16.25 -17.87
N LEU A 219 -15.33 15.99 -17.59
CA LEU A 219 -16.35 15.66 -18.59
C LEU A 219 -16.51 16.72 -19.69
N ASN A 220 -16.04 17.96 -19.51
CA ASN A 220 -16.12 19.00 -20.54
C ASN A 220 -14.78 19.38 -21.17
N THR A 221 -13.66 18.82 -20.69
CA THR A 221 -12.32 19.36 -20.99
C THR A 221 -11.40 18.40 -21.74
N TRP A 222 -11.53 17.08 -21.56
CA TRP A 222 -10.70 16.12 -22.28
C TRP A 222 -11.39 14.77 -22.51
N ARG A 223 -10.90 14.04 -23.51
CA ARG A 223 -11.37 12.70 -23.92
C ARG A 223 -10.17 11.82 -24.19
N VAL A 224 -10.34 10.50 -24.08
CA VAL A 224 -9.28 9.51 -24.29
C VAL A 224 -9.72 8.48 -25.34
N PRO A 225 -9.97 8.91 -26.59
CA PRO A 225 -10.59 8.04 -27.61
C PRO A 225 -9.80 6.75 -27.86
N LEU A 226 -8.46 6.80 -27.80
CA LEU A 226 -7.63 5.60 -27.92
C LEU A 226 -7.90 4.61 -26.76
N HIS A 227 -7.97 5.08 -25.51
CA HIS A 227 -8.29 4.20 -24.38
C HIS A 227 -9.71 3.63 -24.51
N SER A 228 -10.66 4.47 -24.92
CA SER A 228 -12.05 4.08 -25.16
C SER A 228 -12.16 2.95 -26.19
N THR A 229 -11.29 2.87 -27.20
CA THR A 229 -11.32 1.78 -28.20
C THR A 229 -10.95 0.40 -27.65
N PHE A 230 -10.28 0.33 -26.48
CA PHE A 230 -9.90 -0.92 -25.81
C PHE A 230 -10.75 -1.23 -24.57
N SER A 231 -11.76 -0.41 -24.30
CA SER A 231 -12.54 -0.47 -23.07
C SER A 231 -13.95 -0.99 -23.34
N THR A 232 -14.37 -1.97 -22.55
CA THR A 232 -15.67 -2.64 -22.70
C THR A 232 -16.81 -1.61 -22.67
N GLY A 233 -17.75 -1.71 -23.62
CA GLY A 233 -18.96 -0.90 -23.69
C GLY A 233 -18.78 0.46 -24.40
N CYS A 234 -17.57 0.99 -24.49
CA CYS A 234 -17.37 2.36 -25.00
C CYS A 234 -17.76 2.51 -26.47
N LEU A 235 -17.41 1.52 -27.30
CA LEU A 235 -17.76 1.52 -28.72
C LEU A 235 -19.26 1.26 -28.92
N GLU A 236 -19.82 0.30 -28.19
CA GLU A 236 -21.22 -0.10 -28.27
C GLU A 236 -22.15 1.05 -27.86
N ASN A 237 -21.77 1.78 -26.80
CA ASN A 237 -22.56 2.88 -26.26
C ASN A 237 -22.25 4.23 -26.93
N GLY A 238 -21.20 4.31 -27.77
CA GLY A 238 -20.81 5.55 -28.46
C GLY A 238 -20.31 6.65 -27.51
N TYR A 239 -19.84 6.28 -26.32
CA TYR A 239 -19.33 7.21 -25.31
C TYR A 239 -17.86 6.91 -24.97
N ASP A 240 -17.10 7.98 -24.76
CA ASP A 240 -15.76 7.89 -24.19
C ASP A 240 -15.80 7.27 -22.79
N ILE A 241 -14.74 6.55 -22.41
CA ILE A 241 -14.63 5.89 -21.11
C ILE A 241 -14.80 6.87 -19.93
N MET A 242 -14.35 8.12 -20.08
CA MET A 242 -14.50 9.16 -19.03
C MET A 242 -15.96 9.61 -18.86
N MET A 243 -16.76 9.47 -19.91
CA MET A 243 -18.20 9.78 -19.91
C MET A 243 -19.07 8.58 -19.55
N GLY A 244 -18.45 7.42 -19.31
CA GLY A 244 -19.19 6.22 -19.01
C GLY A 244 -19.60 5.35 -20.16
N GLY A 245 -18.75 5.25 -21.17
CA GLY A 245 -18.90 4.18 -22.16
C GLY A 245 -19.10 2.80 -21.52
N GLN A 246 -18.68 2.57 -20.28
CA GLN A 246 -18.82 1.29 -19.57
C GLN A 246 -20.15 1.12 -18.79
N PHE A 247 -21.09 2.09 -18.85
CA PHE A 247 -22.25 2.14 -17.93
C PHE A 247 -23.41 1.18 -18.21
N ALA A 248 -23.37 0.41 -19.30
CA ALA A 248 -24.47 -0.51 -19.61
C ALA A 248 -24.60 -1.66 -18.58
N ASN A 249 -23.52 -1.98 -17.87
CA ASN A 249 -23.48 -3.04 -16.86
C ASN A 249 -22.92 -2.49 -15.54
N PRO A 250 -23.63 -2.63 -14.42
CA PRO A 250 -23.13 -2.23 -13.10
C PRO A 250 -21.75 -2.82 -12.73
N ALA A 251 -21.43 -4.01 -13.24
CA ALA A 251 -20.12 -4.64 -13.06
C ALA A 251 -18.98 -3.93 -13.80
N ASP A 252 -19.32 -3.07 -14.76
CA ASP A 252 -18.42 -2.28 -15.58
C ASP A 252 -18.38 -0.81 -15.13
N HIS A 253 -19.09 -0.46 -14.05
CA HIS A 253 -19.05 0.89 -13.49
C HIS A 253 -17.63 1.23 -13.02
N PRO A 254 -17.13 2.44 -13.33
CA PRO A 254 -15.81 2.87 -12.88
C PRO A 254 -15.65 2.74 -11.37
N VAL A 255 -14.49 2.26 -10.95
CA VAL A 255 -14.15 2.18 -9.54
C VAL A 255 -13.57 3.51 -9.08
N TRP A 256 -14.18 4.11 -8.06
CA TRP A 256 -13.72 5.35 -7.44
C TRP A 256 -13.28 5.08 -6.01
N ASP A 257 -11.98 5.23 -5.77
CA ASP A 257 -11.37 4.90 -4.50
C ASP A 257 -11.02 6.11 -3.65
N VAL A 258 -11.29 5.96 -2.36
CA VAL A 258 -10.66 6.74 -1.31
C VAL A 258 -9.40 6.00 -0.88
N ILE A 259 -8.27 6.72 -0.87
CA ILE A 259 -7.00 6.18 -0.40
C ILE A 259 -6.79 6.67 1.03
N ASP A 260 -7.00 5.80 2.00
CA ASP A 260 -6.67 6.07 3.39
C ASP A 260 -5.23 5.65 3.72
N ARG A 261 -4.54 6.47 4.50
CA ARG A 261 -3.10 6.33 4.76
C ARG A 261 -2.76 6.57 6.22
N GLY A 262 -1.72 5.86 6.69
CA GLY A 262 -1.14 6.08 8.01
C GLY A 262 -2.01 5.62 9.18
N TYR A 263 -2.94 4.69 8.99
CA TYR A 263 -3.74 4.15 10.10
C TYR A 263 -2.91 3.28 11.08
N ILE A 264 -1.78 2.70 10.67
CA ILE A 264 -0.87 1.97 11.57
C ILE A 264 -0.25 2.94 12.59
N PRO A 265 0.47 4.00 12.17
CA PRO A 265 1.01 4.97 13.13
C PRO A 265 -0.09 5.72 13.90
N ALA A 266 -1.25 5.97 13.29
CA ALA A 266 -2.40 6.54 14.02
C ALA A 266 -2.95 5.57 15.08
N GLY A 267 -3.06 4.27 14.77
CA GLY A 267 -3.49 3.23 15.70
C GLY A 267 -2.49 3.00 16.82
N ASP A 268 -1.19 2.95 16.53
CA ASP A 268 -0.12 2.89 17.54
C ASP A 268 -0.13 4.14 18.44
N SER A 269 -0.40 5.33 17.87
CA SER A 269 -0.53 6.58 18.61
C SER A 269 -1.73 6.56 19.56
N LEU A 270 -2.90 6.13 19.07
CA LEU A 270 -4.11 6.02 19.90
C LEU A 270 -3.98 4.94 20.97
N THR A 271 -3.27 3.83 20.67
CA THR A 271 -2.92 2.80 21.66
C THR A 271 -2.07 3.39 22.77
N ALA A 272 -1.02 4.16 22.42
CA ALA A 272 -0.17 4.83 23.40
C ALA A 272 -0.94 5.85 24.24
N ILE A 273 -1.79 6.69 23.61
CA ILE A 273 -2.63 7.65 24.34
C ILE A 273 -3.56 6.94 25.31
N LYS A 274 -4.31 5.94 24.84
CA LYS A 274 -5.25 5.18 25.66
C LYS A 274 -4.55 4.60 26.88
N LYS A 275 -3.43 3.92 26.66
CA LYS A 275 -2.66 3.26 27.72
C LYS A 275 -2.04 4.25 28.71
N LEU A 276 -1.30 5.24 28.21
CA LEU A 276 -0.46 6.11 29.04
C LEU A 276 -1.24 7.25 29.72
N VAL A 277 -2.27 7.79 29.05
CA VAL A 277 -3.05 8.92 29.56
C VAL A 277 -4.32 8.47 30.28
N TYR A 278 -5.09 7.55 29.69
CA TYR A 278 -6.41 7.20 30.21
C TYR A 278 -6.41 5.98 31.15
N ASP A 279 -5.75 4.89 30.76
CA ASP A 279 -5.79 3.62 31.51
C ASP A 279 -4.82 3.64 32.69
N GLU A 280 -3.53 3.90 32.44
CA GLU A 280 -2.47 3.87 33.46
C GLU A 280 -2.20 5.23 34.12
N LYS A 281 -2.68 6.32 33.50
CA LYS A 281 -2.52 7.71 33.98
C LYS A 281 -1.08 8.07 34.34
N LYS A 282 -0.12 7.55 33.57
CA LYS A 282 1.31 7.86 33.69
C LYS A 282 1.66 9.26 33.16
N LEU A 283 0.82 9.77 32.26
CA LEU A 283 0.93 11.08 31.64
C LEU A 283 -0.40 11.81 31.73
N THR A 284 -0.35 13.13 31.92
CA THR A 284 -1.48 13.99 31.58
C THR A 284 -1.51 14.27 30.08
N MET A 285 -2.68 14.66 29.54
CA MET A 285 -2.77 15.09 28.14
C MET A 285 -1.88 16.31 27.88
N ASP A 286 -1.75 17.21 28.85
CA ASP A 286 -0.92 18.41 28.74
C ASP A 286 0.57 18.07 28.59
N GLU A 287 1.11 17.19 29.46
CA GLU A 287 2.49 16.70 29.33
C GLU A 287 2.76 16.02 27.98
N LEU A 288 1.78 15.26 27.47
CA LEU A 288 1.89 14.64 26.15
C LEU A 288 1.97 15.72 25.07
N LEU A 289 1.04 16.68 25.05
CA LEU A 289 1.02 17.75 24.04
C LEU A 289 2.29 18.59 24.07
N GLU A 290 2.78 18.99 25.25
CA GLU A 290 4.06 19.70 25.38
C GLU A 290 5.24 18.89 24.80
N ALA A 291 5.26 17.58 25.04
CA ALA A 291 6.28 16.70 24.48
C ALA A 291 6.18 16.59 22.95
N LEU A 292 4.98 16.56 22.37
CA LEU A 292 4.79 16.53 20.91
C LEU A 292 5.16 17.87 20.26
N ASP A 293 4.72 18.98 20.84
CA ASP A 293 4.96 20.34 20.33
C ASP A 293 6.44 20.71 20.35
N SER A 294 7.16 20.25 21.37
CA SER A 294 8.62 20.37 21.46
C SER A 294 9.38 19.31 20.67
N ASN A 295 8.70 18.43 19.93
CA ASN A 295 9.31 17.32 19.20
C ASN A 295 10.21 16.41 20.06
N PHE A 296 9.80 16.23 21.34
CA PHE A 296 10.50 15.48 22.37
C PHE A 296 11.88 16.03 22.77
N ASP A 297 12.14 17.32 22.57
CA ASP A 297 13.48 17.92 22.73
C ASP A 297 13.95 18.03 24.20
N SER A 298 13.03 18.05 25.17
CA SER A 298 13.37 18.12 26.59
C SER A 298 13.75 16.75 27.19
N GLU A 299 14.37 16.72 28.37
CA GLU A 299 14.66 15.47 29.09
C GLU A 299 13.36 14.69 29.40
N ARG A 300 12.33 15.40 29.89
CA ARG A 300 10.99 14.84 30.11
C ARG A 300 10.34 14.42 28.79
N GLY A 301 10.49 15.20 27.73
CA GLY A 301 10.02 14.85 26.39
C GLY A 301 10.64 13.56 25.87
N ASN A 302 11.94 13.36 26.06
CA ASN A 302 12.63 12.12 25.71
C ASN A 302 12.17 10.93 26.55
N GLU A 303 11.89 11.11 27.84
CA GLU A 303 11.28 10.07 28.69
C GLU A 303 9.90 9.68 28.16
N ILE A 304 9.03 10.66 27.89
CA ILE A 304 7.70 10.46 27.31
C ILE A 304 7.80 9.72 25.98
N ARG A 305 8.74 10.11 25.12
CA ARG A 305 8.99 9.42 23.86
C ARG A 305 9.32 7.95 24.07
N ARG A 306 10.16 7.61 25.06
CA ARG A 306 10.49 6.22 25.39
C ARG A 306 9.27 5.46 25.90
N MET A 307 8.41 6.10 26.71
CA MET A 307 7.12 5.50 27.11
C MET A 307 6.24 5.21 25.89
N CYS A 308 6.09 6.17 24.98
CA CYS A 308 5.35 6.02 23.73
C CYS A 308 5.89 4.88 22.85
N LEU A 309 7.21 4.78 22.69
CA LEU A 309 7.86 3.72 21.92
C LEU A 309 7.70 2.32 22.56
N ASN A 310 7.57 2.25 23.88
CA ASN A 310 7.41 1.01 24.64
C ASN A 310 5.93 0.62 24.86
N ALA A 311 4.98 1.49 24.52
CA ALA A 311 3.57 1.12 24.48
C ALA A 311 3.36 -0.01 23.45
N PRO A 312 2.32 -0.86 23.60
CA PRO A 312 2.00 -1.90 22.64
C PRO A 312 1.99 -1.37 21.19
N LYS A 313 2.64 -2.11 20.29
CA LYS A 313 2.75 -1.77 18.87
C LYS A 313 2.17 -2.85 17.99
N TYR A 314 1.48 -2.41 16.94
CA TYR A 314 1.05 -3.26 15.84
C TYR A 314 2.24 -4.01 15.23
N GLY A 315 1.99 -5.23 14.72
CA GLY A 315 3.01 -6.07 14.10
C GLY A 315 3.71 -7.02 15.05
N ASN A 316 3.21 -7.15 16.28
CA ASN A 316 3.81 -7.97 17.33
C ASN A 316 2.85 -9.04 17.87
N ASP A 317 1.73 -9.27 17.18
CA ASP A 317 0.63 -10.14 17.62
C ASP A 317 0.01 -9.71 18.96
N ILE A 318 -0.04 -8.40 19.21
CA ILE A 318 -0.57 -7.82 20.45
C ILE A 318 -1.99 -7.33 20.20
N ASP A 319 -2.95 -8.05 20.75
CA ASP A 319 -4.39 -7.83 20.59
C ASP A 319 -4.84 -6.39 20.83
N GLU A 320 -4.26 -5.70 21.82
CA GLU A 320 -4.59 -4.31 22.15
C GLU A 320 -4.30 -3.36 20.98
N ALA A 321 -3.07 -3.40 20.44
CA ALA A 321 -2.63 -2.54 19.34
C ALA A 321 -3.31 -2.95 18.02
N ASP A 322 -3.42 -4.25 17.76
CA ASP A 322 -4.01 -4.77 16.52
C ASP A 322 -5.50 -4.42 16.41
N LYS A 323 -6.24 -4.48 17.53
CA LYS A 323 -7.65 -4.04 17.57
C LYS A 323 -7.77 -2.54 17.37
N MET A 324 -6.88 -1.73 17.95
CA MET A 324 -6.89 -0.29 17.73
C MET A 324 -6.66 0.06 16.25
N VAL A 325 -5.68 -0.58 15.59
CA VAL A 325 -5.44 -0.40 14.15
C VAL A 325 -6.65 -0.81 13.32
N ARG A 326 -7.32 -1.92 13.65
CA ARG A 326 -8.58 -2.30 13.02
C ARG A 326 -9.65 -1.21 13.20
N THR A 327 -9.86 -0.72 14.42
CA THR A 327 -10.87 0.31 14.72
C THR A 327 -10.63 1.58 13.92
N VAL A 328 -9.39 2.08 13.92
CA VAL A 328 -9.00 3.25 13.11
C VAL A 328 -9.20 2.99 11.61
N GLY A 329 -8.84 1.80 11.15
CA GLY A 329 -9.02 1.38 9.76
C GLY A 329 -10.48 1.27 9.33
N LYS A 330 -11.46 1.22 10.25
CA LYS A 330 -12.89 1.13 9.89
C LYS A 330 -13.58 2.47 9.72
N ILE A 331 -13.01 3.57 10.24
CA ILE A 331 -13.63 4.91 10.23
C ILE A 331 -14.05 5.31 8.80
N ILE A 332 -13.11 5.27 7.84
CA ILE A 332 -13.38 5.73 6.47
C ILE A 332 -14.32 4.80 5.71
N PRO A 333 -14.10 3.46 5.68
CA PRO A 333 -15.06 2.54 5.07
C PRO A 333 -16.50 2.73 5.57
N GLN A 334 -16.70 2.87 6.89
CA GLN A 334 -18.03 3.08 7.48
C GLN A 334 -18.67 4.40 7.03
N LEU A 335 -17.90 5.49 6.99
CA LEU A 335 -18.40 6.78 6.50
C LEU A 335 -18.78 6.73 5.01
N LEU A 336 -18.16 5.85 4.22
CA LEU A 336 -18.46 5.69 2.80
C LEU A 336 -19.72 4.85 2.52
N GLU A 337 -20.25 4.11 3.50
CA GLU A 337 -21.45 3.28 3.30
C GLU A 337 -22.69 4.10 2.90
N SER A 338 -22.78 5.35 3.39
CA SER A 338 -23.86 6.28 3.04
C SER A 338 -23.62 7.06 1.75
N GLU A 339 -22.45 6.92 1.12
CA GLU A 339 -22.02 7.71 -0.03
C GLU A 339 -22.08 6.89 -1.32
N LYS A 340 -22.39 7.56 -2.43
CA LYS A 340 -22.40 6.94 -3.77
C LYS A 340 -21.57 7.75 -4.75
N THR A 341 -20.94 7.06 -5.68
CA THR A 341 -20.27 7.69 -6.82
C THR A 341 -21.33 8.38 -7.70
N PRO A 342 -20.92 9.29 -8.61
CA PRO A 342 -21.81 9.84 -9.64
C PRO A 342 -22.51 8.78 -10.51
N PHE A 343 -22.00 7.55 -10.51
CA PHE A 343 -22.52 6.42 -11.29
C PHE A 343 -23.44 5.51 -10.48
N GLY A 344 -23.75 5.87 -9.23
CA GLY A 344 -24.61 5.09 -8.34
C GLY A 344 -23.95 3.86 -7.71
N SER A 345 -22.68 3.57 -8.05
CA SER A 345 -21.87 2.54 -7.39
C SER A 345 -21.38 3.02 -6.02
N LYS A 346 -20.95 2.08 -5.17
CA LYS A 346 -20.30 2.40 -3.89
C LYS A 346 -18.88 2.94 -4.14
N TYR A 347 -18.45 3.87 -3.30
CA TYR A 347 -17.02 4.15 -3.18
C TYR A 347 -16.30 2.92 -2.62
N THR A 348 -15.05 2.74 -3.03
CA THR A 348 -14.18 1.69 -2.50
C THR A 348 -13.00 2.30 -1.76
N VAL A 349 -12.34 1.48 -0.94
CA VAL A 349 -11.07 1.86 -0.31
C VAL A 349 -9.95 1.04 -0.93
N ILE A 350 -8.80 1.69 -1.15
CA ILE A 350 -7.58 0.98 -1.53
C ILE A 350 -6.39 1.48 -0.72
N ARG A 351 -5.58 0.53 -0.26
CA ARG A 351 -4.53 0.74 0.72
C ARG A 351 -3.17 0.41 0.11
N GLN A 352 -2.67 1.33 -0.69
CA GLN A 352 -1.36 1.21 -1.35
C GLN A 352 -0.24 1.85 -0.53
N GLY A 353 1.02 1.71 -0.97
CA GLY A 353 2.21 2.27 -0.33
C GLY A 353 2.84 3.44 -1.12
N LEU A 354 3.39 3.19 -2.31
CA LEU A 354 4.22 4.18 -3.04
C LEU A 354 5.29 4.80 -2.11
N THR A 355 5.75 6.03 -2.37
CA THR A 355 6.56 6.80 -1.40
C THR A 355 5.74 7.82 -0.63
N TRP A 356 4.42 7.63 -0.56
CA TRP A 356 3.55 8.60 0.09
C TRP A 356 3.83 8.68 1.59
N HIS A 357 4.26 7.59 2.24
CA HIS A 357 4.62 7.60 3.67
C HIS A 357 5.72 8.59 4.01
N TYR A 358 6.67 8.80 3.10
CA TYR A 358 7.69 9.85 3.22
C TYR A 358 7.08 11.25 3.04
N PHE A 359 6.38 11.48 1.93
CA PHE A 359 5.80 12.79 1.62
C PHE A 359 4.74 13.22 2.64
N GLY A 360 3.83 12.30 2.99
CA GLY A 360 2.79 12.49 3.99
C GLY A 360 3.34 12.72 5.39
N GLY A 361 4.48 12.13 5.74
CA GLY A 361 5.16 12.34 7.02
C GLY A 361 5.69 13.75 7.22
N LYS A 362 6.11 14.44 6.13
CA LYS A 362 6.64 15.83 6.18
C LYS A 362 5.62 16.84 6.73
N GLY A 363 4.34 16.59 6.53
CA GLY A 363 3.26 17.50 6.94
C GLY A 363 2.71 17.24 8.34
N VAL A 364 3.27 16.28 9.10
CA VAL A 364 2.72 15.82 10.38
C VAL A 364 3.72 16.07 11.51
N GLY A 365 3.24 16.66 12.61
CA GLY A 365 3.99 16.91 13.84
C GLY A 365 4.42 15.61 14.55
N ALA A 366 5.17 15.72 15.65
CA ALA A 366 5.53 14.53 16.41
C ALA A 366 4.26 13.79 16.86
N SER A 367 4.29 12.46 16.87
CA SER A 367 3.10 11.65 17.15
C SER A 367 3.26 10.74 18.38
N PRO A 368 2.16 10.43 19.10
CA PRO A 368 2.18 9.59 20.31
C PRO A 368 2.67 8.15 20.11
N ASP A 369 2.90 7.70 18.87
CA ASP A 369 3.61 6.46 18.58
C ASP A 369 5.13 6.57 18.84
N GLY A 370 5.65 7.77 19.12
CA GLY A 370 7.06 8.07 19.38
C GLY A 370 7.83 8.57 18.15
N ARG A 371 7.13 8.78 17.02
CA ARG A 371 7.70 9.33 15.79
C ARG A 371 7.91 10.84 15.94
N GLN A 372 9.08 11.31 15.55
CA GLN A 372 9.40 12.75 15.52
C GLN A 372 8.74 13.46 14.33
N ALA A 373 8.53 14.76 14.46
CA ALA A 373 7.93 15.61 13.43
C ALA A 373 8.66 15.49 12.08
N GLY A 374 7.89 15.45 10.99
CA GLY A 374 8.43 15.41 9.63
C GLY A 374 9.08 14.10 9.18
N LYS A 375 9.26 13.10 10.06
CA LYS A 375 9.82 11.79 9.71
C LYS A 375 8.84 10.95 8.85
N PRO A 376 9.32 9.94 8.10
CA PRO A 376 8.43 9.03 7.36
C PRO A 376 7.39 8.36 8.28
N LEU A 377 6.22 8.07 7.72
CA LEU A 377 5.21 7.18 8.31
C LEU A 377 5.56 5.70 8.01
N ALA A 378 4.74 4.76 8.49
CA ALA A 378 4.83 3.35 8.09
C ALA A 378 4.82 3.20 6.56
N ASP A 379 5.71 2.35 6.04
CA ASP A 379 6.08 2.27 4.62
C ASP A 379 5.03 1.66 3.71
N ALA A 380 4.19 0.80 4.26
CA ALA A 380 3.03 0.31 3.56
C ALA A 380 1.87 0.08 4.51
N SER A 381 0.78 -0.36 3.92
CA SER A 381 -0.52 -0.29 4.52
C SER A 381 -0.80 -1.48 5.46
N LEU A 382 -0.02 -2.56 5.41
CA LEU A 382 -0.01 -3.60 6.44
C LEU A 382 1.31 -3.66 7.20
N SER A 383 2.25 -2.77 6.90
CA SER A 383 3.60 -2.87 7.44
C SER A 383 3.69 -2.14 8.78
N PRO A 384 4.23 -2.78 9.83
CA PRO A 384 4.51 -2.10 11.08
C PRO A 384 5.36 -0.85 10.88
N THR A 385 5.21 0.13 11.77
CA THR A 385 6.13 1.28 11.80
C THR A 385 7.57 0.78 11.92
N GLN A 386 8.51 1.40 11.22
CA GLN A 386 9.87 0.88 11.07
C GLN A 386 10.53 0.63 12.44
N GLY A 387 10.93 -0.62 12.70
CA GLY A 387 11.53 -1.07 13.96
C GLY A 387 10.56 -1.32 15.12
N ALA A 388 9.25 -1.21 14.89
CA ALA A 388 8.23 -1.50 15.90
C ALA A 388 7.98 -3.00 16.06
N ASP A 389 8.14 -3.77 14.99
CA ASP A 389 8.02 -5.23 14.96
C ASP A 389 9.28 -5.93 15.52
N LYS A 390 9.10 -6.65 16.62
CA LYS A 390 10.17 -7.29 17.41
C LYS A 390 9.94 -8.78 17.64
N ASN A 391 8.79 -9.30 17.22
CA ASN A 391 8.36 -10.69 17.44
C ASN A 391 8.38 -11.56 16.15
N GLY A 392 9.09 -11.09 15.12
CA GLY A 392 9.31 -11.83 13.87
C GLY A 392 8.14 -11.76 12.86
N PRO A 393 8.36 -12.30 11.65
CA PRO A 393 7.47 -12.09 10.50
C PRO A 393 6.11 -12.78 10.65
N THR A 394 6.03 -13.88 11.41
CA THR A 394 4.75 -14.54 11.72
C THR A 394 3.86 -13.66 12.59
N ALA A 395 4.42 -12.98 13.60
CA ALA A 395 3.66 -12.05 14.43
C ALA A 395 3.16 -10.86 13.61
N VAL A 396 3.97 -10.37 12.67
CA VAL A 396 3.56 -9.33 11.71
C VAL A 396 2.37 -9.80 10.86
N CYS A 397 2.44 -11.01 10.29
CA CYS A 397 1.33 -11.58 9.53
C CYS A 397 0.06 -11.77 10.37
N ASN A 398 0.17 -12.24 11.62
CA ASN A 398 -0.96 -12.37 12.53
C ASN A 398 -1.62 -11.02 12.81
N SER A 399 -0.84 -9.99 13.12
CA SER A 399 -1.33 -8.62 13.28
C SER A 399 -2.00 -8.08 12.01
N ALA A 400 -1.42 -8.35 10.84
CA ALA A 400 -2.00 -7.98 9.55
C ALA A 400 -3.35 -8.66 9.28
N ILE A 401 -3.50 -9.94 9.63
CA ILE A 401 -4.78 -10.65 9.54
C ILE A 401 -5.80 -10.07 10.53
N LYS A 402 -5.39 -9.77 11.78
CA LYS A 402 -6.26 -9.19 12.82
C LYS A 402 -6.77 -7.79 12.44
N ALA A 403 -5.97 -7.01 11.71
CA ALA A 403 -6.36 -5.71 11.18
C ALA A 403 -7.59 -5.80 10.25
N ASP A 404 -7.76 -6.93 9.52
CA ASP A 404 -8.95 -7.34 8.77
C ASP A 404 -9.47 -6.27 7.81
N PHE A 405 -8.58 -5.86 6.91
CA PHE A 405 -8.85 -4.82 5.92
C PHE A 405 -9.61 -5.34 4.69
N LYS A 406 -10.61 -6.20 4.90
CA LYS A 406 -11.47 -6.76 3.85
C LYS A 406 -12.30 -5.70 3.13
N ASP A 407 -12.53 -4.56 3.77
CA ASP A 407 -13.20 -3.40 3.17
C ASP A 407 -12.35 -2.71 2.09
N ALA A 408 -11.05 -3.01 2.05
CA ALA A 408 -10.14 -2.52 1.03
C ALA A 408 -9.79 -3.61 0.01
N ARG A 409 -9.63 -3.21 -1.26
CA ARG A 409 -9.33 -4.15 -2.36
C ARG A 409 -8.00 -4.88 -2.18
N VAL A 410 -6.97 -4.13 -1.81
CA VAL A 410 -5.62 -4.63 -1.56
C VAL A 410 -5.02 -3.78 -0.46
N ALA A 411 -4.31 -4.43 0.47
CA ALA A 411 -3.47 -3.80 1.47
C ALA A 411 -2.05 -4.40 1.41
N VAL A 412 -1.04 -3.54 1.31
CA VAL A 412 0.35 -3.88 0.97
C VAL A 412 1.15 -4.17 2.23
N LEU A 413 1.66 -5.40 2.38
CA LEU A 413 2.67 -5.77 3.38
C LEU A 413 4.07 -5.84 2.76
N ASN A 414 5.02 -5.11 3.33
CA ASN A 414 6.44 -5.21 3.03
C ASN A 414 7.13 -6.06 4.08
N GLN A 415 8.00 -6.96 3.65
CA GLN A 415 8.89 -7.72 4.52
C GLN A 415 10.31 -7.64 3.95
N LYS A 416 11.33 -7.61 4.81
CA LYS A 416 12.73 -7.62 4.39
C LYS A 416 13.44 -8.80 5.03
N PHE A 417 14.15 -9.58 4.23
CA PHE A 417 14.96 -10.71 4.67
C PHE A 417 16.42 -10.49 4.24
N PRO A 418 17.40 -10.79 5.10
CA PRO A 418 18.80 -10.83 4.70
C PRO A 418 19.04 -11.82 3.56
N ARG A 419 19.92 -11.48 2.62
CA ARG A 419 20.17 -12.30 1.43
C ARG A 419 20.83 -13.64 1.80
N ALA A 420 21.67 -13.64 2.82
CA ALA A 420 22.39 -14.82 3.30
C ALA A 420 21.45 -15.97 3.71
N LEU A 421 20.25 -15.67 4.21
CA LEU A 421 19.28 -16.71 4.60
C LEU A 421 18.85 -17.58 3.42
N PHE A 422 18.78 -16.99 2.22
CA PHE A 422 18.38 -17.68 1.00
C PHE A 422 19.48 -18.55 0.38
N GLU A 423 20.71 -18.54 0.92
CA GLU A 423 21.75 -19.49 0.51
C GLU A 423 21.39 -20.92 0.92
N ASN A 424 20.61 -21.08 1.99
CA ASN A 424 19.98 -22.33 2.35
C ASN A 424 18.72 -22.57 1.49
N SER A 425 18.71 -23.64 0.70
CA SER A 425 17.55 -24.02 -0.12
C SER A 425 16.27 -24.27 0.70
N GLU A 426 16.41 -24.74 1.95
CA GLU A 426 15.25 -24.92 2.84
C GLU A 426 14.61 -23.59 3.25
N PHE A 427 15.38 -22.49 3.30
CA PHE A 427 14.82 -21.20 3.68
C PHE A 427 13.85 -20.70 2.62
N ALA A 428 14.19 -20.88 1.33
CA ALA A 428 13.27 -20.55 0.24
C ALA A 428 11.98 -21.38 0.30
N GLU A 429 12.04 -22.63 0.79
CA GLU A 429 10.85 -23.43 1.06
C GLU A 429 9.99 -22.85 2.17
N ARG A 430 10.60 -22.49 3.30
CA ARG A 430 9.89 -21.86 4.42
C ARG A 430 9.23 -20.56 4.02
N VAL A 431 9.86 -19.75 3.16
CA VAL A 431 9.27 -18.50 2.65
C VAL A 431 8.06 -18.77 1.76
N ILE A 432 8.04 -19.85 0.97
CA ILE A 432 6.83 -20.24 0.23
C ILE A 432 5.72 -20.61 1.20
N ASP A 433 5.99 -21.50 2.16
CA ASP A 433 4.98 -21.95 3.12
C ASP A 433 4.44 -20.79 3.96
N PHE A 434 5.32 -19.88 4.38
CA PHE A 434 4.99 -18.63 5.05
C PHE A 434 4.07 -17.74 4.19
N THR A 435 4.43 -17.53 2.91
CA THR A 435 3.64 -16.72 1.97
C THR A 435 2.26 -17.33 1.77
N GLU A 436 2.17 -18.62 1.45
CA GLU A 436 0.90 -19.31 1.22
C GLU A 436 0.04 -19.32 2.49
N THR A 437 0.64 -19.56 3.66
CA THR A 437 -0.08 -19.54 4.94
C THR A 437 -0.69 -18.16 5.20
N PHE A 438 0.06 -17.08 4.97
CA PHE A 438 -0.47 -15.73 5.11
C PHE A 438 -1.65 -15.48 4.15
N MET A 439 -1.53 -15.88 2.89
CA MET A 439 -2.62 -15.71 1.90
C MET A 439 -3.86 -16.53 2.26
N ARG A 440 -3.70 -17.81 2.64
CA ARG A 440 -4.81 -18.68 3.04
C ARG A 440 -5.59 -18.13 4.24
N ASN A 441 -4.92 -17.40 5.13
CA ASN A 441 -5.54 -16.78 6.30
C ASN A 441 -6.09 -15.36 6.03
N GLY A 442 -6.21 -14.95 4.77
CA GLY A 442 -6.84 -13.68 4.37
C GLY A 442 -5.86 -12.51 4.17
N GLY A 443 -4.55 -12.77 4.13
CA GLY A 443 -3.58 -11.79 3.64
C GLY A 443 -3.87 -11.40 2.19
N THR A 444 -3.82 -10.11 1.86
CA THR A 444 -4.22 -9.62 0.53
C THR A 444 -3.04 -9.36 -0.41
N HIS A 445 -1.87 -9.00 0.14
CA HIS A 445 -0.64 -8.77 -0.60
C HIS A 445 0.58 -8.88 0.31
N ILE A 446 1.67 -9.46 -0.20
CA ILE A 446 2.99 -9.43 0.44
C ILE A 446 4.10 -9.28 -0.60
N GLN A 447 5.16 -8.55 -0.25
CA GLN A 447 6.35 -8.39 -1.08
C GLN A 447 7.63 -8.34 -0.25
N TYR A 448 8.73 -8.77 -0.85
CA TYR A 448 10.00 -8.97 -0.17
C TYR A 448 11.10 -8.04 -0.67
N ASN A 449 11.89 -7.49 0.24
CA ASN A 449 13.26 -7.07 -0.02
C ASN A 449 14.19 -8.21 0.41
N ILE A 450 15.00 -8.74 -0.49
CA ILE A 450 15.97 -9.81 -0.18
C ILE A 450 17.37 -9.23 -0.35
N LEU A 451 17.77 -8.44 0.63
CA LEU A 451 18.95 -7.58 0.60
C LEU A 451 19.36 -7.19 2.02
N ASP A 452 20.65 -6.90 2.19
CA ASP A 452 21.24 -6.59 3.49
C ASP A 452 21.36 -5.06 3.68
N ALA A 453 21.04 -4.57 4.88
CA ALA A 453 21.14 -3.15 5.23
C ALA A 453 22.56 -2.59 5.03
N ASP A 454 23.60 -3.40 5.27
CA ASP A 454 24.99 -2.99 5.04
C ASP A 454 25.30 -2.75 3.57
N THR A 455 24.69 -3.52 2.66
CA THR A 455 24.82 -3.29 1.22
C THR A 455 24.19 -1.95 0.84
N LEU A 456 23.02 -1.62 1.40
CA LEU A 456 22.38 -0.32 1.18
C LEU A 456 23.19 0.85 1.73
N ARG A 457 23.79 0.70 2.93
CA ARG A 457 24.68 1.73 3.49
C ARG A 457 25.89 1.98 2.61
N LYS A 458 26.54 0.91 2.12
CA LYS A 458 27.66 1.03 1.17
C LYS A 458 27.24 1.68 -0.14
N ALA A 459 26.06 1.35 -0.66
CA ALA A 459 25.50 1.94 -1.87
C ALA A 459 25.17 3.43 -1.70
N ARG A 460 24.81 3.86 -0.49
CA ARG A 460 24.59 5.27 -0.18
C ARG A 460 25.91 6.05 -0.16
N GLU A 461 26.97 5.46 0.37
CA GLU A 461 28.29 6.08 0.44
C GLU A 461 29.01 6.12 -0.93
N ASN A 462 28.81 5.09 -1.76
CA ASN A 462 29.53 4.90 -3.03
C ASN A 462 28.55 4.63 -4.20
N PRO A 463 27.61 5.55 -4.50
CA PRO A 463 26.50 5.30 -5.43
C PRO A 463 26.93 4.91 -6.85
N GLU A 464 28.11 5.35 -7.29
CA GLU A 464 28.67 5.00 -8.59
C GLU A 464 28.99 3.51 -8.76
N GLN A 465 29.24 2.80 -7.66
CA GLN A 465 29.52 1.35 -7.64
C GLN A 465 28.25 0.49 -7.60
N TYR A 466 27.09 1.11 -7.33
CA TYR A 466 25.81 0.42 -7.10
C TYR A 466 24.71 0.98 -8.01
N ARG A 467 25.06 1.44 -9.23
CA ARG A 467 24.10 2.08 -10.16
C ARG A 467 22.95 1.17 -10.59
N ASP A 468 23.16 -0.13 -10.58
CA ASP A 468 22.20 -1.17 -10.93
C ASP A 468 21.51 -1.80 -9.71
N LEU A 469 21.79 -1.32 -8.50
CA LEU A 469 21.15 -1.82 -7.28
C LEU A 469 19.68 -1.39 -7.24
N ILE A 470 18.79 -2.38 -7.25
CA ILE A 470 17.35 -2.16 -7.16
C ILE A 470 16.87 -2.54 -5.77
N VAL A 471 15.93 -1.76 -5.25
CA VAL A 471 15.23 -2.02 -3.99
C VAL A 471 13.73 -2.01 -4.20
N ARG A 472 13.01 -2.74 -3.34
CA ARG A 472 11.56 -2.66 -3.26
C ARG A 472 11.16 -1.50 -2.33
N VAL A 473 10.34 -0.58 -2.83
CA VAL A 473 9.90 0.60 -2.07
C VAL A 473 8.57 0.29 -1.38
N ALA A 474 7.43 0.47 -2.03
CA ALA A 474 6.15 -0.04 -1.53
C ALA A 474 5.18 -0.24 -2.69
N GLY A 475 5.13 -1.47 -3.20
CA GLY A 475 4.34 -1.84 -4.37
C GLY A 475 5.00 -1.53 -5.72
N TYR A 476 6.23 -1.01 -5.69
CA TYR A 476 7.05 -0.78 -6.87
C TYR A 476 8.54 -0.93 -6.51
N SER A 477 9.39 -1.13 -7.51
CA SER A 477 10.84 -1.25 -7.37
C SER A 477 11.55 -0.09 -8.06
N ALA A 478 12.70 0.33 -7.53
CA ALA A 478 13.46 1.47 -8.03
C ALA A 478 14.97 1.24 -7.88
N TYR A 479 15.76 1.92 -8.72
CA TYR A 479 17.21 1.99 -8.51
C TYR A 479 17.49 2.80 -7.24
N PHE A 480 18.16 2.18 -6.27
CA PHE A 480 18.40 2.75 -4.94
C PHE A 480 19.06 4.13 -5.01
N VAL A 481 20.05 4.27 -5.89
CA VAL A 481 20.84 5.50 -6.06
C VAL A 481 20.05 6.67 -6.68
N LEU A 482 18.84 6.41 -7.21
CA LEU A 482 17.95 7.45 -7.75
C LEU A 482 16.89 7.92 -6.74
N LEU A 483 16.81 7.26 -5.58
CA LEU A 483 15.87 7.64 -4.51
C LEU A 483 16.42 8.81 -3.70
N ALA A 484 15.51 9.61 -3.12
CA ALA A 484 15.91 10.66 -2.18
C ALA A 484 16.62 10.04 -0.96
N PRO A 485 17.64 10.71 -0.38
CA PRO A 485 18.41 10.19 0.76
C PRO A 485 17.54 9.76 1.95
N GLU A 486 16.43 10.44 2.22
CA GLU A 486 15.55 10.06 3.33
C GLU A 486 14.71 8.81 3.03
N VAL A 487 14.39 8.56 1.76
CA VAL A 487 13.73 7.31 1.36
C VAL A 487 14.72 6.15 1.41
N GLN A 488 15.99 6.38 1.06
CA GLN A 488 17.05 5.41 1.26
C GLN A 488 17.20 5.05 2.74
N ASP A 489 17.24 6.04 3.63
CA ASP A 489 17.29 5.86 5.09
C ASP A 489 16.11 5.06 5.62
N GLU A 490 14.90 5.36 5.13
CA GLU A 490 13.68 4.65 5.51
C GLU A 490 13.79 3.16 5.13
N ILE A 491 14.19 2.83 3.90
CA ILE A 491 14.36 1.43 3.44
C ILE A 491 15.45 0.70 4.26
N ILE A 492 16.55 1.38 4.59
CA ILE A 492 17.59 0.85 5.48
C ILE A 492 17.01 0.53 6.85
N ALA A 493 16.19 1.42 7.41
CA ALA A 493 15.63 1.32 8.76
C ALA A 493 14.54 0.24 8.91
N ARG A 494 13.97 -0.28 7.82
CA ARG A 494 13.00 -1.39 7.88
C ARG A 494 13.60 -2.61 8.56
N THR A 495 12.78 -3.35 9.30
CA THR A 495 13.19 -4.52 10.06
C THR A 495 13.68 -5.66 9.16
N GLU A 496 14.84 -6.23 9.46
CA GLU A 496 15.35 -7.46 8.84
C GLU A 496 14.79 -8.66 9.60
N GLN A 497 14.01 -9.49 8.90
CA GLN A 497 13.31 -10.62 9.47
C GLN A 497 14.15 -11.90 9.43
N THR A 498 13.81 -12.84 10.30
CA THR A 498 14.26 -14.23 10.28
C THR A 498 13.07 -15.15 10.56
N LEU A 499 13.03 -16.32 9.90
CA LEU A 499 11.97 -17.33 10.03
C LEU A 499 12.38 -18.51 10.91
#